data_AF-A0A2G9M8N0-F1
#
_entry.id   AF-A0A2G9M8N0-F1
#
_cell.length_a   1.000
_cell.length_b   1.000
_cell.length_c   1.000
_cell.angle_alpha   90.00
_cell.angle_beta   90.00
_cell.angle_gamma   90.00
#
_symmetry.space_group_name_H-M   'P 1'
#
loop_
_entity.id
_entity.type
_entity.pdbx_description
1 polymer ?
#
loop_
_entity_poly.entity_id
_entity_poly.type
_entity_poly.pdbx_seq_one_letter_code
_entity_poly.pdbx_strand_id
1 'polypeptide(L)'
;MKIIKLNPNQIITLNDYPLYNQKMLHKYLKKCKLGEKLPFIPVLTKVIVRKHFSDEILKKFNKFEKQNQTAKYFMLDGSHRTTALTLAGCKINAIIYEKDKDIINAKKLIVKGKIIENGTLNHNLEENCEILHKHFKEKPYFMTVEQKTKKMIKEKIITTDC
;
A
#
# COMPACT_ATOMS: atom_id res chain seq x y z
N MET A 1 -11.48 13.22 -0.94
CA MET A 1 -11.20 12.01 -0.17
C MET A 1 -12.22 10.96 -0.57
N LYS A 2 -11.77 9.81 -1.04
CA LYS A 2 -12.65 8.72 -1.49
C LYS A 2 -12.22 7.43 -0.81
N ILE A 3 -13.18 6.60 -0.41
CA ILE A 3 -12.93 5.25 0.11
C ILE A 3 -13.36 4.27 -0.96
N ILE A 4 -12.46 3.35 -1.34
CA ILE A 4 -12.70 2.37 -2.39
C ILE A 4 -12.27 0.98 -1.97
N LYS A 5 -12.90 -0.04 -2.56
CA LYS A 5 -12.50 -1.44 -2.41
C LYS A 5 -11.58 -1.82 -3.56
N LEU A 6 -10.37 -2.26 -3.24
CA LEU A 6 -9.34 -2.61 -4.21
C LEU A 6 -8.99 -4.10 -4.12
N ASN A 7 -8.65 -4.66 -5.28
CA ASN A 7 -7.92 -5.92 -5.35
C ASN A 7 -6.43 -5.69 -5.04
N PRO A 8 -5.74 -6.70 -4.50
CA PRO A 8 -4.29 -6.63 -4.25
C PRO A 8 -3.45 -6.27 -5.50
N ASN A 9 -3.87 -6.70 -6.70
CA ASN A 9 -3.17 -6.38 -7.96
C ASN A 9 -3.39 -4.94 -8.46
N GLN A 10 -4.23 -4.14 -7.78
CA GLN A 10 -4.46 -2.73 -8.11
C GLN A 10 -3.57 -1.78 -7.31
N ILE A 11 -2.88 -2.29 -6.28
CA ILE A 11 -2.05 -1.52 -5.36
C ILE A 11 -0.58 -1.89 -5.58
N ILE A 12 0.23 -0.89 -5.87
CA ILE A 12 1.69 -0.94 -5.94
C ILE A 12 2.20 -0.82 -4.50
N THR A 13 2.95 -1.82 -4.06
CA THR A 13 3.47 -1.89 -2.69
C THR A 13 4.74 -1.05 -2.53
N LEU A 14 5.05 -0.73 -1.28
CA LEU A 14 6.39 -0.32 -0.89
C LEU A 14 7.39 -1.48 -1.06
N ASN A 15 8.68 -1.14 -1.08
CA ASN A 15 9.81 -2.08 -1.31
C ASN A 15 10.37 -2.66 0.00
N ASP A 16 9.51 -2.73 1.02
CA ASP A 16 9.75 -3.40 2.29
C ASP A 16 9.57 -4.91 2.09
N TYR A 17 10.61 -5.56 1.55
CA TYR A 17 10.64 -7.00 1.35
C TYR A 17 11.82 -7.64 2.11
N PRO A 18 11.59 -8.70 2.91
CA PRO A 18 10.29 -9.19 3.36
C PRO A 18 9.63 -8.24 4.37
N LEU A 19 8.41 -8.57 4.82
CA LEU A 19 7.79 -7.88 5.95
C LEU A 19 8.63 -8.08 7.21
N TYR A 20 8.92 -6.98 7.92
CA TYR A 20 9.84 -6.98 9.07
C TYR A 20 9.26 -7.56 10.38
N ASN A 21 7.94 -7.78 10.46
CA ASN A 21 7.29 -8.22 11.70
C ASN A 21 6.18 -9.26 11.45
N GLN A 22 6.55 -10.54 11.57
CA GLN A 22 5.60 -11.64 11.38
C GLN A 22 4.48 -11.64 12.43
N LYS A 23 4.76 -11.33 13.70
CA LYS A 23 3.72 -11.31 14.76
C LYS A 23 2.58 -10.35 14.41
N MET A 24 2.91 -9.17 13.88
CA MET A 24 1.92 -8.20 13.42
C MET A 24 1.13 -8.69 12.21
N LEU A 25 1.78 -9.38 11.27
CA LEU A 25 1.08 -10.00 10.14
C LEU A 25 0.04 -11.02 10.62
N HIS A 26 0.44 -11.94 11.51
CA HIS A 26 -0.47 -12.95 12.07
C HIS A 26 -1.65 -12.33 12.81
N LYS A 27 -1.40 -11.27 13.59
CA LYS A 27 -2.47 -10.52 14.28
C LYS A 27 -3.50 -9.97 13.29
N TYR A 28 -3.07 -9.37 12.19
CA TYR A 28 -3.99 -8.86 11.17
C TYR A 28 -4.68 -9.99 10.40
N LEU A 29 -3.96 -11.06 10.07
CA LEU A 29 -4.55 -12.21 9.37
C LEU A 29 -5.66 -12.87 10.18
N LYS A 30 -5.44 -13.08 11.49
CA LYS A 30 -6.46 -13.59 12.41
C LYS A 30 -7.71 -12.70 12.40
N LYS A 31 -7.54 -11.38 12.48
CA LYS A 31 -8.65 -10.42 12.38
C LYS A 31 -9.40 -10.55 11.06
N CYS A 32 -8.69 -10.66 9.93
CA CYS A 32 -9.33 -10.87 8.62
C CYS A 32 -10.15 -12.16 8.58
N LYS A 33 -9.61 -13.28 9.10
CA LYS A 33 -10.30 -14.58 9.15
C LYS A 33 -11.57 -14.54 10.01
N LEU A 34 -11.57 -13.71 11.06
CA LEU A 34 -12.75 -13.47 11.91
C LEU A 34 -13.77 -12.49 11.27
N GLY A 35 -13.51 -11.99 10.05
CA GLY A 35 -14.37 -10.99 9.39
C GLY A 35 -14.26 -9.58 9.98
N GLU A 36 -13.28 -9.32 10.85
CA GLU A 36 -13.08 -7.99 11.41
C GLU A 36 -12.63 -6.99 10.33
N LYS A 37 -13.15 -5.77 10.42
CA LYS A 37 -12.73 -4.68 9.53
C LYS A 37 -11.37 -4.14 9.97
N LEU A 38 -10.38 -4.18 9.07
CA LEU A 38 -9.11 -3.50 9.28
C LEU A 38 -9.20 -1.99 8.96
N PRO A 39 -8.35 -1.15 9.59
CA PRO A 39 -8.22 0.26 9.23
C PRO A 39 -7.82 0.47 7.77
N PHE A 40 -8.31 1.55 7.17
CA PHE A 40 -8.10 1.88 5.77
C PHE A 40 -6.62 2.03 5.41
N ILE A 41 -6.30 1.63 4.18
CA ILE A 41 -4.95 1.71 3.61
C ILE A 41 -4.82 3.03 2.85
N PRO A 42 -3.94 3.95 3.26
CA PRO A 42 -3.72 5.20 2.55
C PRO A 42 -3.00 4.95 1.22
N VAL A 43 -3.54 5.52 0.14
CA VAL A 43 -2.98 5.39 -1.20
C VAL A 43 -3.04 6.71 -1.99
N LEU A 44 -2.12 6.84 -2.95
CA LEU A 44 -2.13 7.88 -3.97
C LEU A 44 -2.41 7.29 -5.34
N THR A 45 -3.04 8.06 -6.23
CA THR A 45 -3.19 7.61 -7.62
C THR A 45 -1.85 7.66 -8.34
N LYS A 46 -1.60 6.71 -9.26
CA LYS A 46 -0.37 6.72 -10.07
C LYS A 46 -0.20 7.99 -10.90
N VAL A 47 -1.30 8.64 -11.28
CA VAL A 47 -1.27 9.90 -12.06
C VAL A 47 -0.62 11.02 -11.27
N ILE A 48 -0.89 11.11 -9.96
CA ILE A 48 -0.27 12.10 -9.08
C ILE A 48 1.21 11.74 -8.88
N VAL A 49 1.50 10.52 -8.43
CA VAL A 49 2.86 10.10 -8.08
C VAL A 49 3.82 10.17 -9.28
N ARG A 50 3.36 9.79 -10.48
CA ARG A 50 4.19 9.78 -11.70
C ARG A 50 4.81 11.13 -12.02
N LYS A 51 4.18 12.25 -11.64
CA LYS A 51 4.69 13.60 -11.89
C LYS A 51 5.96 13.90 -11.10
N HIS A 52 6.22 13.16 -10.02
CA HIS A 52 7.37 13.36 -9.14
C HIS A 52 8.51 12.36 -9.40
N PHE A 53 8.34 11.41 -10.32
CA PHE A 53 9.40 10.45 -10.65
C PHE A 53 10.41 11.05 -11.64
N SER A 54 11.70 10.78 -11.40
CA SER A 54 12.74 11.08 -12.38
C SER A 54 12.63 10.15 -13.60
N ASP A 55 13.26 10.51 -14.71
CA ASP A 55 13.26 9.72 -15.94
C ASP A 55 13.72 8.27 -15.74
N GLU A 56 14.71 8.06 -14.87
CA GLU A 56 15.21 6.73 -14.54
C GLU A 56 14.13 5.87 -13.85
N ILE A 57 13.45 6.44 -12.86
CA ILE A 57 12.35 5.78 -12.14
C ILE A 57 11.18 5.55 -13.09
N LEU A 58 10.84 6.55 -13.93
CA LEU A 58 9.77 6.45 -14.93
C LEU A 58 10.02 5.32 -15.92
N LYS A 59 11.26 5.14 -16.40
CA LYS A 59 11.60 4.04 -17.32
C LYS A 59 11.31 2.67 -16.71
N LYS A 60 11.67 2.48 -15.44
CA LYS A 60 11.43 1.24 -14.68
C LYS A 60 9.94 1.07 -14.36
N PHE A 61 9.26 2.14 -13.97
CA PHE A 61 7.83 2.14 -13.71
C PHE A 61 7.02 1.82 -14.97
N ASN A 62 7.37 2.38 -16.12
CA ASN A 62 6.71 2.10 -17.41
C ASN A 62 6.85 0.63 -17.80
N LYS A 63 8.01 0.01 -17.55
CA LYS A 63 8.20 -1.43 -17.79
C LYS A 63 7.28 -2.27 -16.89
N PHE A 64 7.19 -1.91 -15.61
CA PHE A 64 6.27 -2.55 -14.67
C PHE A 64 4.81 -2.36 -15.08
N GLU A 65 4.40 -1.15 -15.47
CA GLU A 65 3.03 -0.78 -15.83
C GLU A 65 2.51 -1.57 -17.04
N LYS A 66 3.37 -1.81 -18.05
CA LYS A 66 3.02 -2.64 -19.22
C LYS A 66 2.55 -4.04 -18.83
N GLN A 67 3.13 -4.62 -17.78
CA GLN A 67 2.81 -5.95 -17.27
C GLN A 67 1.71 -5.93 -16.19
N ASN A 68 1.38 -4.75 -15.64
CA ASN A 68 0.51 -4.58 -14.48
C ASN A 68 -0.50 -3.45 -14.71
N GLN A 69 -1.26 -3.52 -15.81
CA GLN A 69 -2.16 -2.44 -16.25
C GLN A 69 -3.26 -2.10 -15.21
N THR A 70 -3.63 -3.07 -14.37
CA THR A 70 -4.60 -2.89 -13.29
C THR A 70 -4.05 -2.11 -12.09
N ALA A 71 -2.73 -2.01 -11.96
CA ALA A 71 -2.07 -1.28 -10.88
C ALA A 71 -2.28 0.24 -11.08
N LYS A 72 -3.04 0.84 -10.17
CA LYS A 72 -3.50 2.24 -10.28
C LYS A 72 -3.12 3.10 -9.08
N TYR A 73 -2.70 2.48 -7.98
CA TYR A 73 -2.52 3.16 -6.70
C TYR A 73 -1.18 2.81 -6.06
N PHE A 74 -0.47 3.81 -5.55
CA PHE A 74 0.72 3.62 -4.72
C PHE A 74 0.32 3.59 -3.26
N MET A 75 0.74 2.56 -2.54
CA MET A 75 0.56 2.46 -1.10
C MET A 75 1.47 3.45 -0.37
N LEU A 76 0.91 4.21 0.57
CA LEU A 76 1.69 5.08 1.47
C LEU A 76 2.07 4.36 2.77
N ASP A 77 1.22 3.46 3.24
CA ASP A 77 1.44 2.64 4.43
C ASP A 77 0.51 1.42 4.39
N GLY A 78 0.81 0.40 5.21
CA GLY A 78 -0.10 -0.70 5.49
C GLY A 78 0.34 -2.04 4.93
N SER A 79 1.63 -2.25 4.69
CA SER A 79 2.19 -3.49 4.11
C SER A 79 1.74 -4.77 4.82
N HIS A 80 1.72 -4.82 6.15
CA HIS A 80 1.20 -5.99 6.89
C HIS A 80 -0.30 -6.18 6.70
N ARG A 81 -1.07 -5.10 6.69
CA ARG A 81 -2.54 -5.13 6.55
C ARG A 81 -2.94 -5.58 5.15
N THR A 82 -2.32 -5.03 4.11
CA THR A 82 -2.58 -5.41 2.72
C THR A 82 -2.16 -6.85 2.44
N THR A 83 -1.02 -7.29 3.00
CA THR A 83 -0.60 -8.70 2.92
C THR A 83 -1.59 -9.62 3.63
N ALA A 84 -2.00 -9.30 4.86
CA ALA A 84 -2.99 -10.09 5.61
C ALA A 84 -4.33 -10.20 4.88
N LEU A 85 -4.85 -9.08 4.34
CA LEU A 85 -6.07 -9.06 3.54
C LEU A 85 -5.92 -9.92 2.27
N THR A 86 -4.75 -9.87 1.62
CA THR A 86 -4.47 -10.68 0.43
C THR A 86 -4.45 -12.16 0.75
N LEU A 87 -3.78 -12.56 1.84
CA LEU A 87 -3.75 -13.96 2.31
C LEU A 87 -5.15 -14.46 2.68
N ALA A 88 -6.00 -13.60 3.25
CA ALA A 88 -7.37 -13.92 3.61
C ALA A 88 -8.36 -13.85 2.41
N GLY A 89 -7.88 -13.64 1.17
CA GLY A 89 -8.74 -13.49 -0.01
C GLY A 89 -9.69 -12.29 0.03
N CYS A 90 -9.40 -11.31 0.88
CA CYS A 90 -10.26 -10.15 1.15
C CYS A 90 -9.94 -8.97 0.23
N LYS A 91 -10.97 -8.17 -0.10
CA LYS A 91 -10.78 -6.86 -0.73
C LYS A 91 -10.16 -5.88 0.26
N ILE A 92 -9.37 -4.94 -0.26
CA ILE A 92 -8.66 -3.94 0.54
C ILE A 92 -9.47 -2.63 0.52
N ASN A 93 -9.93 -2.19 1.70
CA ASN A 93 -10.54 -0.86 1.83
C ASN A 93 -9.42 0.19 1.87
N ALA A 94 -9.28 0.96 0.80
CA ALA A 94 -8.27 2.00 0.65
C ALA A 94 -8.91 3.39 0.73
N ILE A 95 -8.15 4.34 1.28
CA ILE A 95 -8.48 5.76 1.27
C ILE A 95 -7.53 6.48 0.32
N ILE A 96 -8.11 7.20 -0.65
CA ILE A 96 -7.36 7.92 -1.68
C ILE A 96 -7.15 9.36 -1.23
N TYR A 97 -5.91 9.81 -1.25
CA TYR A 97 -5.58 11.23 -1.13
C TYR A 97 -5.35 11.82 -2.53
N GLU A 98 -6.16 12.82 -2.89
CA GLU A 98 -6.03 13.56 -4.16
C GLU A 98 -5.60 15.02 -3.92
N LYS A 99 -5.66 15.50 -2.66
CA LYS A 99 -5.35 16.87 -2.21
C LYS A 99 -5.05 16.90 -0.72
N ASP A 100 -4.37 17.93 -0.24
CA ASP A 100 -4.00 18.08 1.18
C ASP A 100 -5.19 18.04 2.13
N LYS A 101 -6.32 18.62 1.71
CA LYS A 101 -7.57 18.55 2.48
C LYS A 101 -8.02 17.12 2.76
N ASP A 102 -7.68 16.17 1.91
CA ASP A 102 -8.01 14.76 2.12
C ASP A 102 -7.17 14.15 3.25
N ILE A 103 -5.89 14.53 3.36
CA ILE A 103 -4.99 14.10 4.43
C ILE A 103 -5.44 14.71 5.76
N ILE A 104 -5.80 16.00 5.77
CA ILE A 104 -6.37 16.66 6.95
C ILE A 104 -7.65 15.96 7.41
N ASN A 105 -8.54 15.57 6.48
CA ASN A 105 -9.75 14.83 6.80
C ASN A 105 -9.44 13.41 7.29
N ALA A 106 -8.39 12.76 6.77
CA ALA A 106 -7.95 11.45 7.22
C ALA A 106 -7.46 11.46 8.67
N LYS A 107 -6.82 12.53 9.14
CA LYS A 107 -6.46 12.68 10.57
C LYS A 107 -7.66 12.55 11.50
N LYS A 108 -8.81 13.09 11.11
CA LYS A 108 -10.07 13.00 11.88
C LYS A 108 -10.61 11.57 11.99
N LEU A 109 -10.14 10.66 11.13
CA LEU A 109 -10.52 9.24 11.13
C LEU A 109 -9.67 8.38 12.07
N ILE A 110 -8.57 8.92 12.62
CA ILE A 110 -7.74 8.26 13.65
C ILE A 110 -8.57 8.02 14.92
N VAL A 111 -9.25 9.07 15.42
CA VAL A 111 -10.10 9.01 16.63
C VAL A 111 -11.21 7.96 16.49
N LYS A 112 -11.66 7.69 15.26
CA LYS A 112 -12.68 6.68 14.94
C LYS A 112 -12.13 5.27 14.73
N GLY A 113 -10.81 5.07 14.89
CA GLY A 113 -10.10 3.82 14.64
C GLY A 113 -10.15 3.36 13.17
N LYS A 114 -10.51 4.24 12.23
CA LYS A 114 -10.65 3.90 10.80
C LYS A 114 -9.33 4.04 10.04
N ILE A 115 -8.37 4.78 10.59
CA ILE A 115 -7.01 4.93 10.06
C ILE A 115 -6.04 4.74 11.23
N ILE A 116 -4.88 4.16 10.95
CA ILE A 116 -3.78 4.07 11.91
C ILE A 116 -2.95 5.35 11.77
N GLU A 117 -2.66 5.99 12.89
CA GLU A 117 -1.74 7.12 12.92
C GLU A 117 -0.37 6.69 12.41
N ASN A 118 0.16 7.42 11.43
CA ASN A 118 1.46 7.13 10.81
C ASN A 118 2.08 8.43 10.25
N GLY A 119 3.36 8.36 9.86
CA GLY A 119 4.10 9.52 9.35
C GLY A 119 3.47 10.16 8.11
N THR A 120 2.77 9.40 7.27
CA THR A 120 2.16 9.91 6.01
C THR A 120 1.13 11.00 6.27
N LEU A 121 0.49 10.99 7.45
CA LEU A 121 -0.48 12.00 7.85
C LEU A 121 0.18 13.31 8.25
N ASN A 122 1.46 13.31 8.62
CA ASN A 122 2.19 14.52 9.01
C ASN A 122 2.67 15.34 7.80
N HIS A 123 2.44 14.82 6.60
CA HIS A 123 2.89 15.39 5.35
C HIS A 123 1.72 15.85 4.48
N ASN A 124 1.94 16.88 3.67
CA ASN A 124 1.03 17.27 2.59
C ASN A 124 1.13 16.26 1.41
N LEU A 125 0.35 16.47 0.35
CA LEU A 125 0.31 15.56 -0.79
C LEU A 125 1.65 15.51 -1.54
N GLU A 126 2.28 16.67 -1.72
CA GLU A 126 3.56 16.81 -2.41
C GLU A 126 4.69 16.11 -1.65
N GLU A 127 4.81 16.37 -0.35
CA GLU A 127 5.78 15.72 0.54
C GLU A 127 5.61 14.19 0.55
N ASN A 128 4.37 13.68 0.57
CA ASN A 128 4.13 12.24 0.43
C ASN A 128 4.60 11.69 -0.93
N CYS A 129 4.47 12.46 -2.01
CA CYS A 129 5.00 12.06 -3.32
C CYS A 129 6.54 12.09 -3.34
N GLU A 130 7.17 13.06 -2.69
CA GLU A 130 8.63 13.13 -2.55
C GLU A 130 9.19 11.96 -1.73
N ILE A 131 8.49 11.56 -0.65
CA ILE A 131 8.84 10.37 0.13
C ILE A 131 8.78 9.12 -0.76
N LEU A 132 7.73 8.97 -1.58
CA LEU A 132 7.66 7.86 -2.54
C LEU A 132 8.77 7.95 -3.59
N HIS A 133 9.06 9.14 -4.12
CA HIS A 133 10.16 9.35 -5.05
C HIS A 133 11.48 8.86 -4.44
N LYS A 134 11.82 9.33 -3.23
CA LYS A 134 13.05 8.93 -2.53
C LYS A 134 13.11 7.42 -2.30
N HIS A 135 12.01 6.85 -1.82
CA HIS A 135 11.86 5.42 -1.58
C HIS A 135 12.13 4.58 -2.85
N PHE A 136 11.55 4.96 -3.99
CA PHE A 136 11.78 4.28 -5.26
C PHE A 136 13.10 4.68 -5.94
N LYS A 137 13.72 5.80 -5.58
CA LYS A 137 15.07 6.15 -6.03
C LYS A 137 16.12 5.23 -5.40
N GLU A 138 16.02 4.98 -4.10
CA GLU A 138 16.94 4.11 -3.36
C GLU A 138 16.85 2.65 -3.83
N LYS A 139 15.62 2.17 -4.09
CA LYS A 139 15.37 0.82 -4.60
C LYS A 139 14.35 0.90 -5.74
N PRO A 140 14.79 1.07 -7.00
CA PRO A 140 13.92 1.32 -8.14
C PRO A 140 13.32 0.03 -8.69
N TYR A 141 12.56 -0.63 -7.83
CA TYR A 141 11.83 -1.84 -8.12
C TYR A 141 10.36 -1.61 -7.79
N PHE A 142 9.47 -2.23 -8.56
CA PHE A 142 8.03 -2.08 -8.40
C PHE A 142 7.39 -3.46 -8.35
N MET A 143 6.41 -3.61 -7.47
CA MET A 143 5.62 -4.83 -7.33
C MET A 143 4.21 -4.45 -6.90
N THR A 144 3.21 -5.24 -7.27
CA THR A 144 1.88 -5.13 -6.66
C THR A 144 1.85 -5.82 -5.29
N VAL A 145 0.88 -5.49 -4.44
CA VAL A 145 0.65 -6.23 -3.19
C VAL A 145 0.48 -7.72 -3.48
N GLU A 146 -0.29 -8.07 -4.52
CA GLU A 146 -0.51 -9.47 -4.90
C GLU A 146 0.80 -10.21 -5.21
N GLN A 147 1.64 -9.63 -6.07
CA GLN A 147 2.92 -10.21 -6.44
C GLN A 147 3.84 -10.34 -5.22
N LYS A 148 3.86 -9.33 -4.33
CA LYS A 148 4.67 -9.36 -3.11
C LYS A 148 4.24 -10.50 -2.20
N THR A 149 2.93 -10.66 -1.98
CA THR A 149 2.39 -11.76 -1.18
C THR A 149 2.71 -13.12 -1.80
N LYS A 150 2.47 -13.31 -3.11
CA LYS A 150 2.80 -14.55 -3.82
C LYS A 150 4.29 -14.90 -3.74
N LYS A 151 5.17 -13.90 -3.87
CA LYS A 151 6.61 -14.07 -3.72
C LYS A 151 6.99 -14.54 -2.31
N MET A 152 6.44 -13.91 -1.26
CA MET A 152 6.69 -14.33 0.12
C MET A 152 6.22 -15.76 0.41
N ILE A 153 5.09 -16.20 -0.16
CA ILE A 153 4.61 -17.58 -0.04
C ILE A 153 5.59 -18.54 -0.75
N LYS A 154 5.96 -18.23 -1.99
CA LYS A 154 6.88 -19.06 -2.79
C LYS A 154 8.24 -19.24 -2.09
N GLU A 155 8.73 -18.18 -1.46
CA GLU A 155 10.01 -18.18 -0.73
C GLU A 155 9.87 -18.70 0.72
N LYS A 156 8.68 -19.23 1.11
CA LYS A 156 8.39 -19.78 2.45
C LYS A 156 8.65 -18.79 3.60
N ILE A 157 8.58 -17.49 3.32
CA ILE A 157 8.72 -16.41 4.32
C ILE A 157 7.44 -16.31 5.17
N ILE A 158 6.30 -16.63 4.55
CA ILE A 158 4.99 -16.72 5.19
C ILE A 158 4.33 -18.04 4.77
N THR A 159 3.66 -18.71 5.70
CA THR A 159 2.88 -19.92 5.43
C THR A 159 1.41 -19.54 5.22
N THR A 160 0.71 -20.29 4.36
CA THR A 160 -0.73 -20.11 4.11
C THR A 160 -1.59 -20.67 5.25
N ASP A 161 -1.00 -21.46 6.14
CA ASP A 161 -1.70 -22.26 7.15
C ASP A 161 -1.91 -21.54 8.49
N CYS A 162 -1.69 -20.22 8.53
CA CYS A 162 -1.83 -19.38 9.74
C CYS A 162 -3.29 -19.04 10.07
#